data_AF-A0A971CW76-F1
#
_entry.id   AF-A0A971CW76-F1
#
_cell.length_a   1.000
_cell.length_b   1.000
_cell.length_c   1.000
_cell.angle_alpha   90.00
_cell.angle_beta   90.00
_cell.angle_gamma   90.00
#
_symmetry.space_group_name_H-M   'P 1'
#
loop_
_entity.id
_entity.type
_entity.pdbx_description
1 polymer ?
#
loop_
_entity_poly.entity_id
_entity_poly.type
_entity_poly.pdbx_seq_one_letter_code
_entity_poly.pdbx_strand_id
1 'polypeptide(L)' 'MEHTTRRAVLKGTLAAGLSLAMPFSRARGANDAVRVGVIGLRGQGSNHIKWFSAIPGVRVVAICDADRAILDREAKK' A
#
# COMPACT_ATOMS: atom_id res chain seq x y z
N MET A 1 -7.61 -10.28 -48.55
CA MET A 1 -7.86 -9.25 -47.53
C MET A 1 -8.85 -9.84 -46.54
N GLU A 2 -8.42 -10.09 -45.31
CA GLU A 2 -9.27 -10.65 -44.25
C GLU A 2 -10.49 -9.75 -44.03
N HIS A 3 -11.69 -10.33 -44.11
CA HIS A 3 -12.93 -9.58 -44.05
C HIS A 3 -13.29 -9.32 -42.59
N THR A 4 -13.08 -8.09 -42.10
CA THR A 4 -13.44 -7.72 -40.73
C THR A 4 -14.95 -7.91 -40.52
N THR A 5 -15.32 -8.87 -39.68
CA THR A 5 -16.73 -9.18 -39.38
C THR A 5 -17.24 -8.35 -38.20
N ARG A 6 -18.55 -8.05 -38.18
CA ARG A 6 -19.20 -7.33 -37.06
C ARG A 6 -18.94 -7.99 -35.69
N ARG A 7 -18.82 -9.33 -35.68
CA ARG A 7 -18.47 -10.12 -34.50
C ARG A 7 -17.03 -9.86 -34.03
N ALA A 8 -16.08 -9.66 -34.93
CA ALA A 8 -14.71 -9.30 -34.58
C ALA A 8 -14.66 -7.92 -33.90
N VAL A 9 -15.45 -6.96 -34.39
CA VAL A 9 -15.58 -5.64 -33.77
C VAL A 9 -16.21 -5.74 -32.38
N LEU A 10 -17.31 -6.48 -32.23
CA LEU A 10 -17.96 -6.70 -30.92
C LEU A 10 -17.02 -7.37 -29.89
N LYS A 11 -16.22 -8.35 -30.33
CA LYS A 11 -15.23 -9.00 -29.47
C LYS A 11 -14.10 -8.06 -29.09
N GLY A 12 -13.63 -7.24 -30.03
CA GLY A 12 -12.60 -6.23 -29.78
C GLY A 12 -13.04 -5.16 -28.79
N THR A 13 -14.28 -4.65 -28.92
CA THR A 13 -14.81 -3.63 -28.01
C THR A 13 -15.09 -4.16 -26.60
N LEU A 14 -15.57 -5.41 -26.46
CA LEU A 14 -15.76 -6.02 -25.14
C LEU A 14 -14.43 -6.25 -24.41
N ALA A 15 -13.40 -6.71 -25.12
CA ALA A 15 -12.07 -6.89 -24.55
C ALA A 15 -11.44 -5.56 -24.12
N ALA A 16 -11.56 -4.51 -24.95
CA ALA A 16 -11.09 -3.16 -24.63
C ALA A 16 -11.86 -2.54 -23.44
N GLY A 17 -13.17 -2.76 -23.36
CA GLY A 17 -14.02 -2.31 -22.25
C GLY A 17 -13.65 -2.97 -20.92
N LEU A 18 -13.33 -4.28 -20.93
CA LEU A 18 -12.86 -4.98 -19.74
C LEU A 18 -11.50 -4.46 -19.26
N SER A 19 -10.56 -4.17 -20.17
CA SER A 19 -9.27 -3.58 -19.78
C SER A 19 -9.40 -2.18 -19.16
N LEU A 20 -10.43 -1.41 -19.52
CA LEU A 20 -10.75 -0.11 -18.91
C LEU A 20 -11.48 -0.23 -17.57
N ALA A 21 -12.01 -1.41 -17.22
CA ALA A 21 -12.55 -1.71 -15.89
C ALA A 21 -11.48 -2.21 -14.91
N MET A 22 -10.33 -2.70 -15.41
CA MET A 22 -9.18 -3.11 -14.60
C MET A 22 -8.52 -2.02 -13.73
N PRO A 23 -8.51 -0.70 -14.04
CA PRO A 23 -8.02 0.31 -13.09
C PRO A 23 -8.91 0.46 -11.84
N PHE A 24 -10.16 -0.03 -11.88
CA PHE A 24 -11.02 -0.16 -10.71
C PHE A 24 -10.92 -1.53 -10.02
N SER A 25 -10.11 -2.45 -10.57
CA SER A 25 -9.70 -3.64 -9.83
C SER A 25 -8.76 -3.16 -8.71
N ARG A 26 -9.37 -2.87 -7.56
CA ARG A 26 -8.65 -2.50 -6.34
C ARG A 26 -7.56 -3.54 -6.14
N ALA A 27 -6.29 -3.14 -6.24
CA ALA A 27 -5.18 -4.02 -5.91
C ALA A 27 -5.38 -4.50 -4.47
N ARG A 28 -5.87 -5.74 -4.30
CA ARG A 28 -6.19 -6.33 -3.01
C ARG A 28 -4.95 -6.23 -2.12
N GLY A 29 -5.06 -5.61 -0.94
CA GLY A 29 -3.94 -5.44 -0.02
C GLY A 29 -3.14 -4.14 -0.12
N ALA A 30 -3.14 -3.42 -1.25
CA ALA A 30 -2.31 -2.21 -1.40
C ALA A 30 -2.81 -1.06 -0.51
N ASN A 31 -4.14 -0.93 -0.40
CA ASN A 31 -4.85 0.14 0.31
C ASN A 31 -5.56 -0.33 1.59
N ASP A 32 -5.32 -1.57 2.04
CA ASP A 32 -6.02 -2.12 3.21
C ASP A 32 -5.46 -1.59 4.54
N ALA A 33 -4.28 -0.94 4.52
CA ALA A 33 -3.70 -0.33 5.70
C ALA A 33 -2.98 1.00 5.39
N VAL A 34 -3.13 1.97 6.30
CA VAL A 34 -2.32 3.18 6.35
C VAL A 34 -0.95 2.81 6.94
N ARG A 35 0.11 2.97 6.14
CA ARG A 35 1.49 2.66 6.53
C ARG A 35 2.17 3.92 7.09
N VAL A 36 2.69 3.84 8.30
CA VAL A 36 3.29 4.97 9.02
C VAL A 36 4.77 4.70 9.29
N GLY A 37 5.61 5.70 9.08
CA GLY A 37 6.99 5.73 9.56
C GLY A 37 7.13 6.70 10.74
N VAL A 38 7.89 6.32 11.76
CA VAL A 38 8.18 7.20 12.92
C VAL A 38 9.64 7.63 12.89
N ILE A 39 9.90 8.95 12.90
CA ILE A 39 11.24 9.53 12.93
C ILE A 39 11.47 10.19 14.29
N GLY A 40 12.57 9.83 14.95
CA GLY A 40 12.88 10.18 16.33
C GLY A 40 12.10 9.31 17.30
N LEU A 41 12.79 8.45 18.06
CA LEU A 41 12.18 7.36 18.83
C LEU A 41 12.30 7.55 20.35
N ARG A 42 12.99 8.61 20.79
CA ARG A 42 12.94 9.09 22.18
C ARG A 42 11.58 9.75 22.48
N GLY A 43 11.37 10.21 23.71
CA GLY A 43 10.20 11.01 24.10
C GLY A 43 8.89 10.49 23.50
N GLN A 44 8.25 11.29 22.65
CA GLN A 44 6.97 10.95 22.03
C GLN A 44 7.05 9.92 20.90
N GLY A 45 8.21 9.69 20.28
CA GLY A 45 8.35 8.71 19.21
C GLY A 45 7.94 7.31 19.62
N SER A 46 8.40 6.88 20.81
CA SER A 46 7.98 5.60 21.42
C SER A 46 6.48 5.54 21.70
N ASN A 47 5.85 6.66 22.09
CA ASN A 47 4.40 6.72 22.29
C ASN A 47 3.65 6.65 20.96
N HIS A 48 4.11 7.36 19.93
CA HIS A 48 3.51 7.33 18.59
C HIS A 48 3.52 5.92 18.00
N ILE A 49 4.61 5.15 18.15
CA ILE A 49 4.64 3.75 17.70
C ILE A 49 3.52 2.96 18.37
N LYS A 50 3.36 3.08 19.69
CA LYS A 50 2.31 2.38 20.44
C LYS A 50 0.92 2.83 20.02
N TRP A 51 0.69 4.13 19.90
CA TRP A 51 -0.60 4.70 19.55
C TRP A 51 -1.03 4.32 18.14
N PHE A 52 -0.16 4.49 17.14
CA PHE A 52 -0.47 4.12 15.76
C PHE A 52 -0.67 2.62 15.60
N SER A 53 0.09 1.79 16.31
CA SER A 53 -0.07 0.33 16.26
C SER A 53 -1.39 -0.15 16.87
N ALA A 54 -2.03 0.66 17.73
CA ALA A 54 -3.32 0.34 18.32
C ALA A 54 -4.52 0.72 17.44
N ILE A 55 -4.32 1.48 16.37
CA ILE A 55 -5.40 1.92 15.49
C ILE A 55 -5.67 0.82 14.45
N PRO A 56 -6.90 0.29 14.38
CA PRO A 56 -7.27 -0.70 13.36
C PRO A 56 -7.02 -0.16 11.94
N GLY A 57 -6.38 -0.96 11.10
CA GLY A 57 -6.04 -0.56 9.72
C GLY A 57 -4.81 0.34 9.60
N VAL A 58 -4.07 0.60 10.68
CA VAL A 58 -2.78 1.31 10.65
C VAL A 58 -1.63 0.35 10.94
N ARG A 59 -0.53 0.50 10.22
CA ARG A 59 0.70 -0.29 10.44
C ARG A 59 1.91 0.64 10.51
N VAL A 60 2.64 0.59 11.62
CA VAL A 60 3.98 1.19 11.68
C VAL A 60 4.94 0.28 10.91
N VAL A 61 5.48 0.76 9.79
CA VAL A 61 6.30 -0.06 8.86
C VAL A 61 7.78 0.33 8.87
N ALA A 62 8.12 1.47 9.45
CA ALA A 62 9.47 1.97 9.50
C ALA A 62 9.70 2.80 10.77
N ILE A 63 10.94 2.74 11.25
CA ILE A 63 11.44 3.61 12.32
C ILE A 63 12.78 4.22 11.87
N CYS A 64 13.05 5.43 12.33
CA CYS A 64 14.30 6.15 12.05
C CYS A 64 14.71 6.95 13.29
N ASP A 65 16.00 6.98 13.61
CA ASP A 65 16.58 7.86 14.61
C ASP A 65 18.02 8.19 14.16
N ALA A 66 18.51 9.37 14.55
CA ALA A 66 19.90 9.76 14.27
C ALA A 66 20.89 8.99 15.17
N ASP A 67 20.42 8.54 16.34
CA ASP A 67 21.21 7.76 17.29
C ASP A 67 21.05 6.26 17.05
N ARG A 68 22.13 5.61 16.60
CA ARG A 68 22.18 4.16 16.34
C ARG A 68 21.83 3.33 17.57
N ALA A 69 22.21 3.76 18.77
CA ALA A 69 21.91 3.03 19.99
C ALA A 69 20.40 2.97 20.27
N ILE A 70 19.66 3.99 19.84
CA ILE A 70 18.20 4.03 19.94
C ILE A 70 17.58 3.05 18.94
N LEU A 71 18.06 3.03 17.69
CA LEU A 71 17.62 2.06 16.70
C LEU A 71 17.86 0.62 17.16
N ASP A 72 19.05 0.33 17.68
CA ASP A 72 19.41 -1.01 18.17
C ASP A 72 18.57 -1.43 19.38
N ARG A 73 18.18 -0.48 20.23
CA ARG A 73 17.27 -0.73 21.36
C ARG A 73 15.86 -1.06 20.86
N GLU A 74 15.32 -0.30 19.92
CA GLU A 74 13.97 -0.53 19.39
C GLU A 74 13.90 -1.79 18.52
N ALA A 75 14.96 -2.14 17.78
CA ALA A 75 15.01 -3.36 16.97
C ALA A 75 15.05 -4.66 17.78
N LYS A 76 15.38 -4.58 19.07
CA LYS A 76 15.41 -5.73 20.00
C LYS A 76 14.08 -5.95 20.75
N LYS A 77 13.12 -5.04 20.62
CA LYS A 77 11.78 -5.18 21.22
C LYS A 77 10.88 -6.02 20.34
#